data_AF-A0AB35BY86-F1
#
_entry.id   AF-A0AB35BY86-F1
#
_cell.length_a   1.000
_cell.length_b   1.000
_cell.length_c   1.000
_cell.angle_alpha   90.00
_cell.angle_beta   90.00
_cell.angle_gamma   90.00
#
_symmetry.space_group_name_H-M   'P 1'
#
loop_
_entity.id
_entity.type
_entity.pdbx_description
1 polymer ?
#
loop_
_entity_poly.entity_id
_entity_poly.type
_entity_poly.pdbx_seq_one_letter_code
_entity_poly.pdbx_strand_id
1 'polypeptide(L)'
;MIYRSLPSHNSIDLFDKKIRFSTISSPDLLYAFYLYHVYHQDRIEKLTYQSKSRHVFDMEIIDGLYRGVFFTKGRNKAANIAPKHCEEFFLVRKNRVVYLDNFIIREEQGYIIENYDIGSDITFIVFQVTGSNKKTAPFGLEFLLLRGYNVIACNQNNNQYQELSYDDFQDIISPYVKNKKVFLYGSSLGGYCAVYYAGAVNGTAIAAAPRNSLHPALSLKQDSTFKHTELIDKELSTQPIYIFIDPHQSKDIYYLDNHILPAYPHSTVLRFEYAGHEVLTHISRTKQLSKILDAIVRNDKDFLNNIDRTKTSEFTYVERAIKHFDELRKDISHFNELKSRHISAEKKMLKLTEQLHALIEKLDI
;
A
#
# COMPACT_ATOMS: atom_id res chain seq x y z
N MET A 1 22.11 -12.75 -11.00
CA MET A 1 23.10 -11.64 -11.02
C MET A 1 23.03 -10.99 -12.40
N ILE A 2 22.31 -9.87 -12.52
CA ILE A 2 22.18 -9.10 -13.76
C ILE A 2 22.71 -7.71 -13.45
N TYR A 3 23.96 -7.43 -13.84
CA TYR A 3 24.48 -6.08 -13.86
C TYR A 3 23.84 -5.35 -15.05
N ARG A 4 22.89 -4.44 -14.80
CA ARG A 4 22.45 -3.45 -15.80
C ARG A 4 23.21 -2.15 -15.57
N SER A 5 24.51 -2.15 -15.86
CA SER A 5 25.12 -0.92 -16.36
C SER A 5 24.64 -0.76 -17.79
N LEU A 6 24.03 0.38 -18.13
CA LEU A 6 23.76 0.77 -19.51
C LEU A 6 24.94 0.33 -20.42
N PRO A 7 24.71 -0.23 -21.61
CA PRO A 7 25.67 0.02 -22.69
C PRO A 7 25.80 1.55 -22.73
N SER A 8 27.01 2.08 -22.56
CA SER A 8 27.39 3.47 -22.22
C SER A 8 26.96 4.56 -23.24
N HIS A 9 25.87 4.34 -23.96
CA HIS A 9 25.65 4.79 -25.32
C HIS A 9 24.17 5.02 -25.69
N ASN A 10 23.21 4.55 -24.87
CA ASN A 10 21.80 4.90 -25.02
C ASN A 10 21.48 6.15 -24.19
N SER A 11 20.67 7.06 -24.74
CA SER A 11 20.18 8.22 -24.01
C SER A 11 18.72 8.53 -24.32
N ILE A 12 18.01 8.93 -23.27
CA ILE A 12 16.64 9.43 -23.29
C ILE A 12 16.68 10.86 -22.76
N ASP A 13 16.15 11.79 -23.54
CA ASP A 13 16.05 13.20 -23.16
C ASP A 13 14.75 13.82 -23.69
N LEU A 14 14.54 15.10 -23.35
CA LEU A 14 13.46 15.90 -23.91
C LEU A 14 14.01 16.84 -24.98
N PHE A 15 13.36 16.84 -26.14
CA PHE A 15 13.62 17.74 -27.27
C PHE A 15 12.31 18.38 -27.69
N ASP A 16 12.19 19.71 -27.59
CA ASP A 16 10.96 20.46 -27.90
C ASP A 16 9.70 19.89 -27.22
N LYS A 17 9.81 19.56 -25.93
CA LYS A 17 8.75 18.93 -25.12
C LYS A 17 8.28 17.57 -25.67
N LYS A 18 9.13 16.89 -26.44
CA LYS A 18 8.93 15.51 -26.91
C LYS A 18 10.03 14.62 -26.36
N ILE A 19 9.71 13.33 -26.18
CA ILE A 19 10.70 12.35 -25.73
C ILE A 19 11.55 11.98 -26.92
N ARG A 20 12.87 12.02 -26.75
CA ARG A 20 13.81 11.62 -27.79
C ARG A 20 14.67 10.48 -27.29
N PHE A 21 14.69 9.41 -28.07
CA PHE A 21 15.61 8.29 -27.88
C PHE A 21 16.80 8.46 -28.82
N SER A 22 18.00 8.21 -28.30
CA SER A 22 19.23 8.16 -29.07
C SER A 22 20.08 6.97 -28.67
N THR A 23 20.75 6.36 -29.65
CA THR A 23 21.76 5.31 -29.44
C THR A 23 22.94 5.51 -30.42
N ILE A 24 24.00 4.70 -30.28
CA ILE A 24 25.12 4.72 -31.23
C ILE A 24 24.61 4.41 -32.63
N SER A 25 25.00 5.26 -33.58
CA SER A 25 24.80 4.99 -34.99
C SER A 25 25.82 3.99 -35.50
N SER A 26 25.33 2.94 -36.14
CA SER A 26 26.09 1.98 -36.92
C SER A 26 25.40 1.78 -38.27
N PRO A 27 26.17 1.79 -39.38
CA PRO A 27 25.64 1.58 -40.72
C PRO A 27 25.07 0.15 -40.92
N ASP A 28 25.53 -0.82 -40.14
CA ASP A 28 25.15 -2.23 -40.25
C ASP A 28 23.90 -2.59 -39.45
N LEU A 29 23.32 -1.62 -38.74
CA LEU A 29 22.17 -1.84 -37.87
C LEU A 29 20.91 -1.15 -38.40
N LEU A 30 19.78 -1.74 -38.00
CA LEU A 30 18.46 -1.15 -38.02
C LEU A 30 17.93 -1.05 -36.59
N TYR A 31 17.20 0.01 -36.30
CA TYR A 31 16.73 0.38 -34.97
C TYR A 31 15.20 0.42 -34.93
N ALA A 32 14.61 -0.14 -33.90
CA ALA A 32 13.19 0.04 -33.59
C ALA A 32 13.07 0.62 -32.17
N PHE A 33 12.13 1.52 -31.96
CA PHE A 33 11.94 2.21 -30.67
C PHE A 33 10.48 2.13 -30.26
N TYR A 34 10.26 1.74 -29.01
CA TYR A 34 8.92 1.57 -28.47
C TYR A 34 8.89 2.41 -27.19
N LEU A 35 7.88 3.26 -27.07
CA LEU A 35 7.69 4.09 -25.90
C LEU A 35 6.25 3.92 -25.43
N TYR A 36 6.09 3.70 -24.13
CA TYR A 36 4.77 3.67 -23.54
C TYR A 36 4.79 4.20 -22.11
N HIS A 37 3.66 4.79 -21.76
CA HIS A 37 3.37 5.19 -20.39
C HIS A 37 2.92 3.96 -19.59
N VAL A 38 3.56 3.67 -18.44
CA VAL A 38 3.36 2.42 -17.68
C VAL A 38 1.91 2.26 -17.22
N TYR A 39 1.26 3.36 -16.82
CA TYR A 39 -0.11 3.34 -16.30
C TYR A 39 -1.19 3.82 -17.30
N HIS A 40 -0.79 4.26 -18.50
CA HIS A 40 -1.70 4.70 -19.57
C HIS A 40 -1.41 3.85 -20.81
N GLN A 41 -1.93 2.61 -20.81
CA GLN A 41 -1.62 1.60 -21.82
C GLN A 41 -2.14 1.95 -23.23
N ASP A 42 -3.00 2.95 -23.34
CA ASP A 42 -3.45 3.55 -24.60
C ASP A 42 -2.40 4.49 -25.22
N ARG A 43 -1.43 4.97 -24.43
CA ARG A 43 -0.35 5.86 -24.86
C ARG A 43 0.90 5.06 -25.24
N ILE A 44 0.84 4.39 -26.39
CA ILE A 44 1.97 3.66 -26.96
C ILE A 44 2.33 4.24 -28.32
N GLU A 45 3.60 4.61 -28.51
CA GLU A 45 4.16 4.92 -29.80
C GLU A 45 5.21 3.87 -30.18
N LYS A 46 5.08 3.33 -31.39
CA LYS A 46 5.95 2.28 -31.90
C LYS A 46 6.56 2.73 -33.20
N LEU A 47 7.87 2.66 -33.28
CA LEU A 47 8.61 2.81 -34.51
C LEU A 47 9.22 1.47 -34.92
N THR A 48 8.93 1.07 -36.15
CA THR A 48 9.51 -0.12 -36.76
C THR A 48 10.96 0.13 -37.17
N TYR A 49 11.64 -0.92 -37.61
CA TYR A 49 13.06 -0.89 -37.93
C TYR A 49 13.42 0.16 -39.00
N GLN A 50 14.27 1.12 -38.65
CA GLN A 50 14.79 2.16 -39.52
C GLN A 50 16.32 2.29 -39.41
N SER A 51 16.95 3.02 -40.33
CA SER A 51 18.40 3.27 -40.31
C SER A 51 18.85 4.33 -39.29
N LYS A 52 17.93 5.19 -38.83
CA LYS A 52 18.24 6.27 -37.89
C LYS A 52 18.35 5.73 -36.47
N SER A 53 19.47 5.99 -35.80
CA SER A 53 19.70 5.66 -34.39
C SER A 53 19.06 6.65 -33.41
N ARG A 54 18.25 7.59 -33.92
CA ARG A 54 17.54 8.58 -33.11
C ARG A 54 16.08 8.68 -33.56
N HIS A 55 15.20 8.87 -32.59
CA HIS A 55 13.78 9.09 -32.84
C HIS A 55 13.20 10.04 -31.80
N VAL A 56 12.38 10.98 -32.27
CA VAL A 56 11.59 11.88 -31.43
C VAL A 56 10.15 11.41 -31.55
N PHE A 57 9.58 11.02 -30.42
CA PHE A 57 8.22 10.51 -30.33
C PHE A 57 7.22 11.67 -30.43
N ASP A 58 6.23 11.54 -31.31
CA ASP A 58 5.15 12.52 -31.48
C ASP A 58 3.96 12.18 -30.57
N MET A 59 4.23 12.12 -29.27
CA MET A 59 3.22 11.90 -28.24
C MET A 59 3.13 13.07 -27.28
N GLU A 60 1.92 13.34 -26.78
CA GLU A 60 1.73 14.26 -25.67
C GLU A 60 2.44 13.68 -24.42
N ILE A 61 3.45 14.42 -23.95
CA ILE A 61 4.13 14.11 -22.69
C ILE A 61 3.24 14.54 -21.53
N ILE A 62 3.06 13.62 -20.59
CA ILE A 62 2.49 13.89 -19.28
C ILE A 62 3.52 13.46 -18.22
N ASP A 63 3.41 14.03 -17.02
CA ASP A 63 4.23 13.59 -15.90
C ASP A 63 3.84 12.14 -15.54
N GLY A 64 4.84 11.25 -15.46
CA GLY A 64 4.59 9.84 -15.14
C GLY A 64 5.78 8.93 -15.37
N LEU A 65 5.55 7.62 -15.16
CA LEU A 65 6.54 6.57 -15.39
C LEU A 65 6.42 6.03 -16.83
N TYR A 66 7.54 6.05 -17.55
CA TYR A 66 7.66 5.57 -18.91
C TYR A 66 8.56 4.35 -18.99
N ARG A 67 8.26 3.48 -19.97
CA ARG A 67 9.15 2.39 -20.38
C ARG A 67 9.53 2.59 -21.84
N GLY A 68 10.84 2.68 -22.06
CA GLY A 68 11.47 2.72 -23.38
C GLY A 68 12.04 1.36 -23.73
N VAL A 69 11.77 0.87 -24.94
CA VAL A 69 12.40 -0.34 -25.45
C VAL A 69 13.12 -0.02 -26.75
N PHE A 70 14.41 -0.37 -26.78
CA PHE A 70 15.31 -0.22 -27.89
C PHE A 70 15.53 -1.59 -28.52
N PHE A 71 15.29 -1.71 -29.81
CA PHE A 71 15.62 -2.92 -30.58
C PHE A 71 16.68 -2.60 -31.62
N THR A 72 17.64 -3.48 -31.79
CA THR A 72 18.61 -3.42 -32.88
C THR A 72 18.68 -4.75 -33.60
N LYS A 73 18.80 -4.74 -34.93
CA LYS A 73 19.10 -5.93 -35.74
C LYS A 73 20.06 -5.59 -36.87
N GLY A 74 20.77 -6.59 -37.38
CA GLY A 74 21.60 -6.44 -38.59
C GLY A 74 20.78 -6.02 -39.82
N ARG A 75 21.33 -5.12 -40.64
CA ARG A 75 20.72 -4.67 -41.90
C ARG A 75 20.74 -5.76 -42.96
N ASN A 76 21.85 -6.51 -43.04
CA ASN A 76 22.03 -7.61 -43.99
C ASN A 76 22.01 -8.95 -43.24
N LYS A 77 21.34 -9.97 -43.81
CA LYS A 77 21.39 -11.34 -43.27
C LYS A 77 22.82 -11.87 -43.12
N ALA A 78 23.72 -11.42 -44.00
CA ALA A 78 25.14 -11.78 -43.97
C ALA A 78 25.91 -11.23 -42.75
N ALA A 79 25.42 -10.15 -42.11
CA ALA A 79 26.10 -9.56 -40.96
C ALA A 79 26.01 -10.44 -39.70
N ASN A 80 25.12 -11.44 -39.67
CA ASN A 80 24.93 -12.36 -38.55
C ASN A 80 24.77 -11.68 -37.17
N ILE A 81 24.32 -10.42 -37.15
CA ILE A 81 24.10 -9.66 -35.92
C ILE A 81 22.76 -10.09 -35.34
N ALA A 82 22.82 -10.86 -34.24
CA ALA A 82 21.65 -11.27 -33.49
C ALA A 82 20.84 -10.03 -33.01
N PRO A 83 19.50 -10.07 -33.09
CA PRO A 83 18.67 -9.03 -32.51
C PRO A 83 19.01 -8.82 -31.05
N LYS A 84 19.17 -7.55 -30.65
CA LYS A 84 19.33 -7.16 -29.25
C LYS A 84 18.17 -6.26 -28.86
N HIS A 85 17.79 -6.34 -27.59
CA HIS A 85 16.89 -5.36 -27.00
C HIS A 85 17.43 -4.86 -25.67
N CYS A 86 17.04 -3.63 -25.33
CA CYS A 86 17.37 -2.97 -24.08
C CYS A 86 16.10 -2.25 -23.61
N GLU A 87 15.80 -2.34 -22.33
CA GLU A 87 14.61 -1.76 -21.72
C GLU A 87 15.01 -0.81 -20.61
N GLU A 88 14.48 0.40 -20.68
CA GLU A 88 14.77 1.49 -19.76
C GLU A 88 13.48 1.98 -19.12
N PHE A 89 13.53 2.18 -17.81
CA PHE A 89 12.48 2.88 -17.07
C PHE A 89 12.97 4.28 -16.74
N PHE A 90 12.10 5.27 -16.94
CA PHE A 90 12.43 6.65 -16.62
C PHE A 90 11.15 7.42 -16.27
N LEU A 91 11.30 8.43 -15.44
CA LEU A 91 10.22 9.34 -15.10
C LEU A 91 10.32 10.57 -15.98
N VAL A 92 9.17 11.05 -16.44
CA VAL A 92 9.05 12.44 -16.87
C VAL A 92 8.38 13.21 -15.75
N ARG A 93 9.05 14.28 -15.29
CA ARG A 93 8.56 15.13 -14.22
C ARG A 93 8.96 16.57 -14.48
N LYS A 94 8.00 17.50 -14.51
CA LYS A 94 8.27 18.94 -14.66
C LYS A 94 9.20 19.24 -15.86
N ASN A 95 8.92 18.66 -17.02
CA ASN A 95 9.75 18.76 -18.23
C ASN A 95 11.21 18.31 -18.03
N ARG A 96 11.44 17.24 -17.28
CA ARG A 96 12.75 16.59 -17.16
C ARG A 96 12.59 15.09 -17.21
N VAL A 97 13.57 14.41 -17.82
CA VAL A 97 13.74 12.96 -17.73
C VAL A 97 14.60 12.66 -16.51
N VAL A 98 14.12 11.77 -15.66
CA VAL A 98 14.86 11.24 -14.51
C VAL A 98 15.00 9.74 -14.71
N TYR A 99 16.24 9.26 -14.80
CA TYR A 99 16.50 7.83 -14.91
C TYR A 99 16.14 7.11 -13.62
N LEU A 100 15.55 5.94 -13.77
CA LEU A 100 15.14 5.10 -12.65
C LEU A 100 16.04 3.87 -12.62
N ASP A 101 16.87 3.76 -11.59
CA ASP A 101 17.60 2.52 -11.33
C ASP A 101 16.68 1.54 -10.59
N ASN A 102 16.18 0.54 -11.31
CA ASN A 102 15.26 -0.45 -10.78
C ASN A 102 15.85 -1.86 -10.79
N PHE A 103 15.87 -2.51 -9.63
CA PHE A 103 16.37 -3.86 -9.49
C PHE A 103 15.73 -4.59 -8.31
N ILE A 104 15.75 -5.92 -8.37
CA ILE A 104 15.30 -6.78 -7.28
C ILE A 104 16.42 -6.83 -6.22
N ILE A 105 16.12 -6.36 -5.01
CA ILE A 105 17.02 -6.49 -3.84
C ILE A 105 17.02 -7.96 -3.39
N ARG A 106 15.83 -8.52 -3.19
CA ARG A 106 15.63 -9.90 -2.72
C ARG A 106 14.35 -10.47 -3.29
N GLU A 107 14.39 -11.73 -3.71
CA GLU A 107 13.19 -12.50 -4.03
C GLU A 107 13.25 -13.85 -3.32
N GLU A 108 12.19 -14.16 -2.56
CA GLU A 108 11.98 -15.44 -1.91
C GLU A 108 10.60 -16.01 -2.32
N GLN A 109 10.22 -17.16 -1.77
CA GLN A 109 8.92 -17.77 -2.06
C GLN A 109 7.75 -16.87 -1.62
N GLY A 110 7.85 -16.32 -0.40
CA GLY A 110 6.80 -15.52 0.22
C GLY A 110 6.80 -14.04 -0.10
N TYR A 111 7.88 -13.49 -0.66
CA TYR A 111 7.98 -12.05 -0.91
C TYR A 111 8.99 -11.68 -2.00
N ILE A 112 8.87 -10.46 -2.51
CA ILE A 112 9.88 -9.80 -3.35
C ILE A 112 10.07 -8.37 -2.84
N ILE A 113 11.33 -7.93 -2.82
CA ILE A 113 11.73 -6.58 -2.48
C ILE A 113 12.44 -5.97 -3.70
N GLU A 114 11.89 -4.88 -4.19
CA GLU A 114 12.40 -4.16 -5.36
C GLU A 114 12.84 -2.76 -4.96
N ASN A 115 13.95 -2.29 -5.52
CA ASN A 115 14.41 -0.93 -5.40
C ASN A 115 14.03 -0.12 -6.64
N TYR A 116 13.65 1.13 -6.43
CA TYR A 116 13.31 2.13 -7.43
C TYR A 116 14.03 3.44 -7.04
N ASP A 117 15.30 3.57 -7.42
CA ASP A 117 16.17 4.69 -7.01
C ASP A 117 16.26 5.74 -8.12
N ILE A 118 16.02 7.00 -7.73
CA ILE A 118 16.10 8.18 -8.60
C ILE A 118 17.14 9.19 -8.10
N GLY A 119 18.01 8.78 -7.17
CA GLY A 119 19.04 9.58 -6.54
C GLY A 119 18.54 10.49 -5.41
N SER A 120 17.37 10.21 -4.82
CA SER A 120 16.82 11.01 -3.73
C SER A 120 17.50 10.73 -2.38
N ASP A 121 17.53 11.71 -1.48
CA ASP A 121 17.91 11.54 -0.07
C ASP A 121 16.75 11.01 0.79
N ILE A 122 15.54 10.93 0.21
CA ILE A 122 14.33 10.41 0.85
C ILE A 122 13.94 9.09 0.18
N THR A 123 13.73 8.06 1.00
CA THR A 123 13.24 6.75 0.56
C THR A 123 11.94 6.40 1.26
N PHE A 124 10.94 6.02 0.48
CA PHE A 124 9.73 5.38 0.98
C PHE A 124 9.85 3.86 0.84
N ILE A 125 9.58 3.13 1.91
CA ILE A 125 9.40 1.68 1.89
C ILE A 125 7.91 1.41 1.91
N VAL A 126 7.38 0.78 0.88
CA VAL A 126 5.94 0.56 0.72
C VAL A 126 5.57 -0.91 0.87
N PHE A 127 4.48 -1.17 1.56
CA PHE A 127 3.94 -2.50 1.77
C PHE A 127 2.54 -2.63 1.19
N GLN A 128 2.25 -3.80 0.65
CA GLN A 128 0.97 -4.14 0.05
C GLN A 128 -0.08 -4.57 1.08
N VAL A 129 -1.33 -4.52 0.64
CA VAL A 129 -2.49 -5.00 1.39
C VAL A 129 -2.63 -6.54 1.33
N THR A 130 -3.56 -7.09 2.11
CA THR A 130 -3.92 -8.51 2.04
C THR A 130 -4.43 -8.89 0.64
N GLY A 131 -4.15 -10.12 0.19
CA GLY A 131 -4.55 -10.60 -1.14
C GLY A 131 -3.65 -10.18 -2.29
N SER A 132 -2.61 -9.36 -2.04
CA SER A 132 -1.58 -9.07 -3.03
C SER A 132 -0.67 -10.27 -3.28
N ASN A 133 0.02 -10.26 -4.42
CA ASN A 133 1.07 -11.22 -4.77
C ASN A 133 2.35 -10.50 -5.23
N LYS A 134 3.42 -11.25 -5.53
CA LYS A 134 4.71 -10.70 -5.98
C LYS A 134 4.64 -9.85 -7.25
N LYS A 135 3.59 -10.02 -8.07
CA LYS A 135 3.37 -9.30 -9.34
C LYS A 135 2.42 -8.11 -9.18
N THR A 136 1.84 -7.89 -8.00
CA THR A 136 0.98 -6.74 -7.74
C THR A 136 1.80 -5.45 -7.87
N ALA A 137 1.29 -4.48 -8.64
CA ALA A 137 1.94 -3.18 -8.79
C ALA A 137 2.17 -2.52 -7.41
N PRO A 138 3.40 -2.04 -7.10
CA PRO A 138 3.69 -1.50 -5.79
C PRO A 138 2.79 -0.33 -5.37
N PHE A 139 2.34 -0.38 -4.11
CA PHE A 139 1.43 0.62 -3.54
C PHE A 139 2.02 2.03 -3.63
N GLY A 140 1.34 2.93 -4.33
CA GLY A 140 1.73 4.34 -4.44
C GLY A 140 3.01 4.63 -5.22
N LEU A 141 3.56 3.65 -5.97
CA LEU A 141 4.86 3.78 -6.64
C LEU A 141 4.98 5.04 -7.50
N GLU A 142 4.13 5.19 -8.50
CA GLU A 142 4.16 6.33 -9.42
C GLU A 142 4.01 7.65 -8.67
N PHE A 143 3.07 7.70 -7.73
CA PHE A 143 2.84 8.90 -6.92
C PHE A 143 4.10 9.33 -6.17
N LEU A 144 4.79 8.39 -5.50
CA LEU A 144 6.00 8.68 -4.71
C LEU A 144 7.19 9.04 -5.60
N LEU A 145 7.37 8.33 -6.71
CA LEU A 145 8.40 8.63 -7.70
C LEU A 145 8.20 10.03 -8.32
N LEU A 146 6.96 10.40 -8.69
CA LEU A 146 6.62 11.74 -9.18
C LEU A 146 6.78 12.84 -8.12
N ARG A 147 6.92 12.47 -6.84
CA ARG A 147 7.28 13.40 -5.76
C ARG A 147 8.79 13.59 -5.61
N GLY A 148 9.60 12.78 -6.27
CA GLY A 148 11.05 12.84 -6.18
C GLY A 148 11.60 12.07 -5.00
N TYR A 149 10.93 11.00 -4.60
CA TYR A 149 11.41 10.07 -3.58
C TYR A 149 11.87 8.77 -4.23
N ASN A 150 12.86 8.11 -3.64
CA ASN A 150 13.14 6.71 -3.97
C ASN A 150 12.02 5.84 -3.38
N VAL A 151 11.81 4.67 -3.95
CA VAL A 151 10.85 3.69 -3.43
C VAL A 151 11.52 2.34 -3.28
N ILE A 152 11.37 1.71 -2.12
CA ILE A 152 11.62 0.28 -1.93
C ILE A 152 10.25 -0.38 -1.78
N ALA A 153 9.89 -1.25 -2.71
CA ALA A 153 8.62 -1.94 -2.71
C ALA A 153 8.77 -3.33 -2.09
N CYS A 154 8.00 -3.63 -1.05
CA CYS A 154 7.89 -4.96 -0.48
C CYS A 154 6.56 -5.57 -0.89
N ASN A 155 6.57 -6.57 -1.78
CA ASN A 155 5.37 -7.31 -2.16
C ASN A 155 5.38 -8.70 -1.51
N GLN A 156 4.25 -9.10 -0.92
CA GLN A 156 4.05 -10.44 -0.32
C GLN A 156 3.31 -11.39 -1.28
N ASN A 157 3.32 -12.68 -1.00
CA ASN A 157 2.70 -13.72 -1.81
C ASN A 157 1.52 -14.41 -1.11
N ASN A 158 0.49 -13.61 -0.77
CA ASN A 158 -0.66 -14.01 0.04
C ASN A 158 -0.30 -14.73 1.37
N ASN A 159 0.87 -14.44 1.94
CA ASN A 159 1.34 -14.98 3.21
C ASN A 159 1.33 -13.92 4.32
N GLN A 160 0.79 -12.72 4.09
CA GLN A 160 0.75 -11.62 5.06
C GLN A 160 2.13 -11.30 5.67
N TYR A 161 3.16 -11.36 4.83
CA TYR A 161 4.58 -11.16 5.16
C TYR A 161 5.15 -12.14 6.19
N GLN A 162 4.48 -13.23 6.54
CA GLN A 162 4.93 -14.16 7.58
C GLN A 162 6.29 -14.85 7.28
N GLU A 163 6.80 -14.78 6.05
CA GLU A 163 8.13 -15.31 5.67
C GLU A 163 9.23 -14.24 5.63
N LEU A 164 8.90 -12.97 5.85
CA LEU A 164 9.88 -11.90 6.01
C LEU A 164 10.03 -11.67 7.50
N SER A 165 11.15 -12.05 8.10
CA SER A 165 11.38 -11.77 9.51
C SER A 165 11.81 -10.32 9.74
N TYR A 166 11.75 -9.85 10.99
CA TYR A 166 12.24 -8.53 11.36
C TYR A 166 13.74 -8.37 11.04
N ASP A 167 14.54 -9.36 11.44
CA ASP A 167 15.99 -9.34 11.28
C ASP A 167 16.38 -9.45 9.80
N ASP A 168 15.70 -10.31 9.03
CA ASP A 168 15.90 -10.39 7.58
C ASP A 168 15.59 -9.04 6.92
N PHE A 169 14.49 -8.39 7.30
CA PHE A 169 14.15 -7.07 6.76
C PHE A 169 15.22 -6.04 7.11
N GLN A 170 15.69 -6.00 8.36
CA GLN A 170 16.76 -5.11 8.79
C GLN A 170 18.03 -5.30 7.94
N ASP A 171 18.49 -6.54 7.82
CA ASP A 171 19.72 -6.89 7.09
C ASP A 171 19.60 -6.58 5.59
N ILE A 172 18.45 -6.89 4.99
CA ILE A 172 18.21 -6.68 3.57
C ILE A 172 18.12 -5.18 3.25
N ILE A 173 17.45 -4.38 4.08
CA ILE A 173 17.07 -3.01 3.72
C ILE A 173 18.07 -1.96 4.19
N SER A 174 18.68 -2.15 5.36
CA SER A 174 19.61 -1.18 5.97
C SER A 174 20.70 -0.67 5.01
N PRO A 175 21.34 -1.52 4.16
CA PRO A 175 22.33 -1.05 3.19
C PRO A 175 21.81 -0.02 2.18
N TYR A 176 20.53 -0.10 1.79
CA TYR A 176 19.93 0.73 0.74
C TYR A 176 19.35 2.06 1.27
N VAL A 177 19.14 2.14 2.58
CA VAL A 177 18.57 3.31 3.25
C VAL A 177 19.55 4.03 4.16
N LYS A 178 20.80 3.56 4.23
CA LYS A 178 21.86 4.19 5.00
C LYS A 178 22.01 5.67 4.62
N ASN A 179 22.00 6.54 5.61
CA ASN A 179 22.08 8.00 5.47
C ASN A 179 20.92 8.65 4.70
N LYS A 180 19.81 7.95 4.48
CA LYS A 180 18.59 8.50 3.86
C LYS A 180 17.54 8.81 4.92
N LYS A 181 16.62 9.71 4.62
CA LYS A 181 15.37 9.86 5.40
C LYS A 181 14.40 8.76 4.99
N VAL A 182 13.97 7.94 5.92
CA VAL A 182 13.19 6.73 5.64
C VAL A 182 11.75 6.90 6.12
N PHE A 183 10.81 6.62 5.23
CA PHE A 183 9.38 6.56 5.54
C PHE A 183 8.86 5.17 5.21
N LEU A 184 8.14 4.53 6.14
CA LEU A 184 7.46 3.27 5.89
C LEU A 184 5.98 3.56 5.69
N TYR A 185 5.37 3.07 4.60
CA TYR A 185 4.03 3.49 4.20
C TYR A 185 3.15 2.32 3.75
N GLY A 186 1.91 2.28 4.25
CA GLY A 186 0.93 1.28 3.84
C GLY A 186 -0.44 1.39 4.53
N SER A 187 -1.39 0.58 4.05
CA SER A 187 -2.74 0.44 4.60
C SER A 187 -3.00 -0.97 5.08
N SER A 188 -3.87 -1.17 6.08
CA SER A 188 -4.29 -2.48 6.55
C SER A 188 -3.08 -3.35 6.93
N LEU A 189 -2.87 -4.49 6.26
CA LEU A 189 -1.67 -5.32 6.38
C LEU A 189 -0.37 -4.52 6.12
N GLY A 190 -0.36 -3.67 5.08
CA GLY A 190 0.80 -2.84 4.78
C GLY A 190 1.03 -1.77 5.84
N GLY A 191 -0.04 -1.27 6.46
CA GLY A 191 0.04 -0.36 7.61
C GLY A 191 0.64 -1.05 8.84
N TYR A 192 0.23 -2.29 9.10
CA TYR A 192 0.87 -3.13 10.12
C TYR A 192 2.37 -3.30 9.85
N CYS A 193 2.76 -3.66 8.63
CA CYS A 193 4.18 -3.83 8.27
C CYS A 193 4.96 -2.52 8.42
N ALA A 194 4.36 -1.38 8.03
CA ALA A 194 5.00 -0.08 8.18
C ALA A 194 5.33 0.25 9.64
N VAL A 195 4.47 -0.13 10.59
CA VAL A 195 4.74 0.03 12.04
C VAL A 195 5.71 -1.02 12.56
N TYR A 196 5.50 -2.29 12.18
CA TYR A 196 6.29 -3.43 12.66
C TYR A 196 7.76 -3.33 12.26
N TYR A 197 8.05 -2.93 11.03
CA TYR A 197 9.41 -2.79 10.52
C TYR A 197 10.01 -1.39 10.73
N ALA A 198 9.30 -0.47 11.38
CA ALA A 198 9.78 0.91 11.53
C ALA A 198 11.11 0.96 12.28
N GLY A 199 11.26 0.18 13.36
CA GLY A 199 12.48 0.14 14.15
C GLY A 199 13.67 -0.47 13.40
N ALA A 200 13.43 -1.45 12.54
CA ALA A 200 14.47 -2.17 11.82
C ALA A 200 15.35 -1.25 10.95
N VAL A 201 14.78 -0.13 10.50
CA VAL A 201 15.47 0.89 9.69
C VAL A 201 15.41 2.28 10.33
N ASN A 202 15.01 2.35 11.61
CA ASN A 202 14.76 3.59 12.35
C ASN A 202 14.03 4.66 11.51
N GLY A 203 12.93 4.25 10.85
CA GLY A 203 12.17 5.08 9.91
C GLY A 203 10.87 5.65 10.49
N THR A 204 10.35 6.70 9.86
CA THR A 204 9.04 7.28 10.18
C THR A 204 7.93 6.40 9.60
N ALA A 205 7.03 5.87 10.43
CA ALA A 205 5.91 5.08 9.93
C ALA A 205 4.71 5.97 9.58
N ILE A 206 4.09 5.69 8.44
CA ILE A 206 2.86 6.32 7.95
C ILE A 206 1.88 5.16 7.68
N ALA A 207 1.04 4.86 8.64
CA ALA A 207 0.23 3.66 8.63
C ALA A 207 -1.26 4.00 8.70
N ALA A 208 -2.05 3.31 7.90
CA ALA A 208 -3.50 3.48 7.87
C ALA A 208 -4.22 2.20 8.22
N ALA A 209 -5.19 2.29 9.14
CA ALA A 209 -5.91 1.16 9.70
C ALA A 209 -4.98 -0.06 9.95
N PRO A 210 -3.83 0.13 10.61
CA PRO A 210 -2.79 -0.89 10.69
C PRO A 210 -3.27 -2.11 11.46
N ARG A 211 -3.34 -3.26 10.80
CA ARG A 211 -3.58 -4.55 11.45
C ARG A 211 -3.12 -5.71 10.59
N ASN A 212 -2.77 -6.82 11.23
CA ASN A 212 -2.55 -8.10 10.57
C ASN A 212 -3.70 -9.04 10.91
N SER A 213 -4.45 -9.50 9.90
CA SER A 213 -5.61 -10.37 10.13
C SER A 213 -5.23 -11.76 10.62
N LEU A 214 -3.96 -12.19 10.47
CA LEU A 214 -3.45 -13.43 11.07
C LEU A 214 -3.07 -13.27 12.54
N HIS A 215 -3.01 -12.05 13.07
CA HIS A 215 -2.63 -11.82 14.45
C HIS A 215 -3.56 -12.61 15.38
N PRO A 216 -3.05 -13.36 16.38
CA PRO A 216 -3.88 -14.17 17.27
C PRO A 216 -4.98 -13.37 17.98
N ALA A 217 -4.73 -12.09 18.23
CA ALA A 217 -5.67 -11.16 18.84
C ALA A 217 -6.85 -10.74 17.93
N LEU A 218 -6.78 -11.01 16.62
CA LEU A 218 -7.79 -10.63 15.62
C LEU A 218 -8.35 -11.83 14.85
N SER A 219 -7.58 -12.90 14.71
CA SER A 219 -8.00 -14.10 13.99
C SER A 219 -8.95 -14.94 14.84
N LEU A 220 -10.08 -15.34 14.24
CA LEU A 220 -10.98 -16.35 14.80
C LEU A 220 -10.59 -17.77 14.38
N LYS A 221 -9.65 -17.91 13.43
CA LYS A 221 -9.24 -19.20 12.85
C LYS A 221 -7.91 -19.63 13.44
N GLN A 222 -7.86 -20.84 14.00
CA GLN A 222 -6.67 -21.42 14.61
C GLN A 222 -5.63 -21.94 13.59
N ASP A 223 -6.01 -22.13 12.33
CA ASP A 223 -5.20 -22.87 11.35
C ASP A 223 -4.08 -22.06 10.67
N SER A 224 -3.97 -20.75 10.93
CA SER A 224 -2.92 -19.91 10.34
C SER A 224 -1.84 -19.58 11.36
N THR A 225 -0.61 -20.05 11.13
CA THR A 225 0.54 -19.76 11.99
C THR A 225 0.99 -18.31 11.83
N PHE A 226 0.75 -17.49 12.86
CA PHE A 226 1.39 -16.19 13.01
C PHE A 226 2.83 -16.39 13.48
N LYS A 227 3.81 -15.88 12.71
CA LYS A 227 5.25 -16.08 12.91
C LYS A 227 5.98 -14.83 13.41
N HIS A 228 5.39 -13.65 13.23
CA HIS A 228 5.99 -12.42 13.77
C HIS A 228 5.94 -12.44 15.30
N THR A 229 6.91 -11.82 15.95
CA THR A 229 6.84 -11.61 17.41
C THR A 229 5.96 -10.40 17.71
N GLU A 230 5.62 -10.21 18.98
CA GLU A 230 4.89 -9.01 19.40
C GLU A 230 5.72 -7.74 19.12
N LEU A 231 5.02 -6.66 18.83
CA LEU A 231 5.64 -5.38 18.45
C LEU A 231 6.50 -4.80 19.58
N ILE A 232 6.05 -4.95 20.82
CA ILE A 232 6.73 -4.43 22.02
C ILE A 232 8.08 -5.11 22.28
N ASP A 233 8.28 -6.31 21.74
CA ASP A 233 9.49 -7.11 21.93
C ASP A 233 10.56 -6.80 20.86
N LYS A 234 10.29 -5.87 19.94
CA LYS A 234 11.23 -5.47 18.88
C LYS A 234 11.95 -4.17 19.22
N GLU A 235 13.06 -3.93 18.52
CA GLU A 235 13.65 -2.60 18.48
C GLU A 235 12.61 -1.64 17.88
N LEU A 236 12.39 -0.54 18.59
CA LEU A 236 11.38 0.46 18.25
C LEU A 236 12.02 1.62 17.52
N SER A 237 11.32 2.16 16.52
CA SER A 237 11.79 3.37 15.85
C SER A 237 11.83 4.55 16.82
N THR A 238 12.91 5.33 16.75
CA THR A 238 13.00 6.64 17.43
C THR A 238 12.30 7.75 16.64
N GLN A 239 11.87 7.46 15.40
CA GLN A 239 11.18 8.41 14.54
C GLN A 239 9.66 8.43 14.81
N PRO A 240 8.96 9.50 14.39
CA PRO A 240 7.52 9.59 14.55
C PRO A 240 6.75 8.45 13.89
N ILE A 241 5.63 8.06 14.52
CA ILE A 241 4.66 7.10 14.00
C ILE A 241 3.35 7.84 13.75
N TYR A 242 2.89 7.89 12.51
CA TYR A 242 1.63 8.51 12.11
C TYR A 242 0.61 7.42 11.79
N ILE A 243 -0.51 7.42 12.52
CA ILE A 243 -1.60 6.45 12.35
C ILE A 243 -2.84 7.16 11.83
N PHE A 244 -3.35 6.76 10.68
CA PHE A 244 -4.68 7.15 10.19
C PHE A 244 -5.69 6.06 10.55
N ILE A 245 -6.81 6.43 11.16
CA ILE A 245 -7.80 5.45 11.61
C ILE A 245 -9.22 6.00 11.62
N ASP A 246 -10.21 5.14 11.37
CA ASP A 246 -11.61 5.42 11.68
C ASP A 246 -11.93 4.89 13.10
N PRO A 247 -12.32 5.77 14.06
CA PRO A 247 -12.66 5.35 15.41
C PRO A 247 -13.90 4.45 15.51
N HIS A 248 -14.67 4.28 14.43
CA HIS A 248 -15.80 3.35 14.39
C HIS A 248 -15.41 1.92 13.95
N GLN A 249 -14.17 1.70 13.52
CA GLN A 249 -13.67 0.38 13.18
C GLN A 249 -13.12 -0.34 14.42
N SER A 250 -14.00 -1.07 15.12
CA SER A 250 -13.69 -1.70 16.42
C SER A 250 -12.43 -2.58 16.40
N LYS A 251 -12.21 -3.36 15.34
CA LYS A 251 -11.01 -4.20 15.19
C LYS A 251 -9.73 -3.39 15.00
N ASP A 252 -9.79 -2.28 14.26
CA ASP A 252 -8.63 -1.43 14.04
C ASP A 252 -8.26 -0.68 15.32
N ILE A 253 -9.28 -0.19 16.05
CA ILE A 253 -9.10 0.47 17.35
C ILE A 253 -8.58 -0.50 18.40
N TYR A 254 -9.13 -1.71 18.46
CA TYR A 254 -8.63 -2.75 19.34
C TYR A 254 -7.14 -3.02 19.08
N TYR A 255 -6.72 -3.16 17.82
CA TYR A 255 -5.32 -3.41 17.49
C TYR A 255 -4.42 -2.22 17.81
N LEU A 256 -4.88 -1.00 17.52
CA LEU A 256 -4.19 0.24 17.87
C LEU A 256 -3.93 0.32 19.38
N ASP A 257 -4.96 0.17 20.19
CA ASP A 257 -4.91 0.39 21.64
C ASP A 257 -4.14 -0.72 22.37
N ASN A 258 -4.21 -1.97 21.89
CA ASN A 258 -3.61 -3.11 22.59
C ASN A 258 -2.23 -3.53 22.07
N HIS A 259 -1.83 -3.15 20.86
CA HIS A 259 -0.53 -3.55 20.29
C HIS A 259 0.34 -2.38 19.85
N ILE A 260 -0.23 -1.35 19.20
CA ILE A 260 0.57 -0.25 18.65
C ILE A 260 0.89 0.81 19.70
N LEU A 261 -0.10 1.35 20.40
CA LEU A 261 0.12 2.41 21.40
C LEU A 261 0.96 1.95 22.61
N PRO A 262 0.89 0.69 23.08
CA PRO A 262 1.82 0.20 24.09
C PRO A 262 3.27 0.24 23.65
N ALA A 263 3.56 -0.05 22.37
CA ALA A 263 4.91 0.03 21.80
C ALA A 263 5.32 1.47 21.44
N TYR A 264 4.39 2.26 20.91
CA TYR A 264 4.62 3.62 20.44
C TYR A 264 3.65 4.63 21.10
N PRO A 265 3.83 4.93 22.40
CA PRO A 265 2.88 5.75 23.17
C PRO A 265 2.80 7.21 22.71
N HIS A 266 3.78 7.68 21.93
CA HIS A 266 3.83 9.05 21.39
C HIS A 266 3.42 9.12 19.91
N SER A 267 2.73 8.11 19.40
CA SER A 267 2.20 8.10 18.02
C SER A 267 1.23 9.27 17.77
N THR A 268 1.30 9.87 16.59
CA THR A 268 0.32 10.86 16.13
C THR A 268 -0.85 10.13 15.48
N VAL A 269 -1.99 10.06 16.19
CA VAL A 269 -3.21 9.40 15.72
C VAL A 269 -4.15 10.42 15.07
N LEU A 270 -4.34 10.30 13.76
CA LEU A 270 -5.23 11.11 12.93
C LEU A 270 -6.54 10.36 12.68
N ARG A 271 -7.60 10.77 13.37
CA ARG A 271 -8.92 10.13 13.33
C ARG A 271 -9.79 10.71 12.21
N PHE A 272 -10.35 9.85 11.36
CA PHE A 272 -11.28 10.19 10.29
C PHE A 272 -12.59 9.44 10.51
N GLU A 273 -13.57 10.11 11.12
CA GLU A 273 -14.86 9.53 11.49
C GLU A 273 -15.58 8.93 10.27
N TYR A 274 -15.99 7.67 10.37
CA TYR A 274 -16.70 6.95 9.31
C TYR A 274 -15.90 6.78 8.01
N ALA A 275 -14.58 6.89 8.04
CA ALA A 275 -13.75 6.62 6.86
C ALA A 275 -13.67 5.13 6.49
N GLY A 276 -14.10 4.25 7.40
CA GLY A 276 -14.03 2.80 7.25
C GLY A 276 -12.62 2.25 7.45
N HIS A 277 -12.46 0.96 7.16
CA HIS A 277 -11.14 0.32 7.14
C HIS A 277 -10.24 0.90 6.02
N GLU A 278 -10.84 1.38 4.94
CA GLU A 278 -10.17 1.94 3.76
C GLU A 278 -9.83 3.43 3.93
N VAL A 279 -9.33 3.83 5.10
CA VAL A 279 -9.12 5.24 5.47
C VAL A 279 -8.21 6.01 4.50
N LEU A 280 -7.16 5.40 3.93
CA LEU A 280 -6.35 6.09 2.90
C LEU A 280 -7.14 6.37 1.62
N THR A 281 -8.03 5.46 1.23
CA THR A 281 -8.88 5.65 0.06
C THR A 281 -9.83 6.81 0.32
N HIS A 282 -10.44 6.89 1.50
CA HIS A 282 -11.23 8.04 1.92
C HIS A 282 -10.43 9.36 1.87
N ILE A 283 -9.24 9.40 2.45
CA ILE A 283 -8.36 10.60 2.46
C ILE A 283 -7.94 11.00 1.03
N SER A 284 -7.72 10.02 0.15
CA SER A 284 -7.42 10.23 -1.26
C SER A 284 -8.62 10.83 -2.00
N ARG A 285 -9.82 10.27 -1.80
CA ARG A 285 -11.08 10.75 -2.39
C ARG A 285 -11.43 12.17 -1.97
N THR A 286 -11.09 12.55 -0.75
CA THR A 286 -11.24 13.93 -0.25
C THR A 286 -10.12 14.89 -0.70
N LYS A 287 -9.18 14.40 -1.54
CA LYS A 287 -8.03 15.13 -2.10
C LYS A 287 -7.07 15.69 -1.04
N GLN A 288 -6.95 15.00 0.09
CA GLN A 288 -6.10 15.43 1.21
C GLN A 288 -4.79 14.64 1.30
N LEU A 289 -4.77 13.40 0.80
CA LEU A 289 -3.66 12.45 1.01
C LEU A 289 -2.30 13.03 0.64
N SER A 290 -2.21 13.63 -0.54
CA SER A 290 -0.97 14.23 -1.01
C SER A 290 -0.44 15.34 -0.09
N LYS A 291 -1.32 16.22 0.42
CA LYS A 291 -0.91 17.34 1.27
C LYS A 291 -0.47 16.84 2.65
N ILE A 292 -1.13 15.80 3.15
CA ILE A 292 -0.79 15.15 4.41
C ILE A 292 0.58 14.48 4.31
N LEU A 293 0.85 13.71 3.25
CA LEU A 293 2.16 13.08 3.05
C LEU A 293 3.27 14.13 2.95
N ASP A 294 3.04 15.21 2.19
CA ASP A 294 3.98 16.33 2.11
C ASP A 294 4.24 16.98 3.47
N ALA A 295 3.20 17.16 4.28
CA ALA A 295 3.33 17.71 5.62
C ALA A 295 4.13 16.79 6.54
N ILE A 296 3.90 15.47 6.50
CA ILE A 296 4.68 14.50 7.25
C ILE A 296 6.16 14.55 6.84
N VAL A 297 6.46 14.52 5.55
CA VAL A 297 7.85 14.57 5.05
C VAL A 297 8.58 15.86 5.47
N ARG A 298 7.86 16.98 5.53
CA ARG A 298 8.39 18.28 5.98
C ARG A 298 8.34 18.48 7.50
N ASN A 299 7.77 17.54 8.26
CA ASN A 299 7.48 17.69 9.69
C ASN A 299 6.64 18.96 10.00
N ASP A 300 5.68 19.25 9.14
CA ASP A 300 4.74 20.38 9.25
C ASP A 300 3.58 20.01 10.18
N LYS A 301 3.83 20.11 11.49
CA LYS A 301 2.87 19.76 12.54
C LYS A 301 1.63 20.67 12.52
N ASP A 302 1.79 21.92 12.13
CA ASP A 302 0.69 22.87 12.06
C ASP A 302 -0.33 22.46 11.00
N PHE A 303 0.13 22.05 9.81
CA PHE A 303 -0.78 21.49 8.82
C PHE A 303 -1.50 20.23 9.35
N LEU A 304 -0.77 19.31 9.98
CA LEU A 304 -1.35 18.05 10.49
C LEU A 304 -2.40 18.26 11.58
N ASN A 305 -2.22 19.27 12.42
CA ASN A 305 -3.17 19.67 13.44
C ASN A 305 -4.44 20.32 12.85
N ASN A 306 -4.33 20.93 11.67
CA ASN A 306 -5.40 21.66 11.00
C ASN A 306 -5.99 20.94 9.76
N ILE A 307 -5.76 19.63 9.62
CA ILE A 307 -6.40 18.84 8.56
C ILE A 307 -7.92 18.90 8.71
N ASP A 308 -8.63 19.15 7.60
CA ASP A 308 -10.08 19.10 7.55
C ASP A 308 -10.57 17.63 7.57
N ARG A 309 -10.80 17.12 8.79
CA ARG A 309 -11.30 15.76 9.04
C ARG A 309 -12.82 15.65 8.86
N THR A 310 -13.50 16.75 8.48
CA THR A 310 -14.97 16.76 8.27
C THR A 310 -15.36 16.41 6.84
N LYS A 311 -14.41 16.42 5.91
CA LYS A 311 -14.67 16.06 4.51
C LYS A 311 -15.19 14.63 4.41
N THR A 312 -16.24 14.49 3.63
CA THR A 312 -16.89 13.20 3.39
C THR A 312 -16.52 12.63 2.03
N SER A 313 -16.54 11.31 1.90
CA SER A 313 -16.52 10.60 0.62
C SER A 313 -17.67 9.59 0.57
N GLU A 314 -17.79 8.85 -0.55
CA GLU A 314 -18.71 7.72 -0.68
C GLU A 314 -18.59 6.71 0.48
N PHE A 315 -17.37 6.50 0.99
CA PHE A 315 -17.08 5.63 2.12
C PHE A 315 -17.75 6.11 3.41
N THR A 316 -17.78 7.43 3.64
CA THR A 316 -18.44 8.03 4.80
C THR A 316 -19.92 7.67 4.87
N TYR A 317 -20.61 7.71 3.73
CA TYR A 317 -22.04 7.40 3.69
C TYR A 317 -22.29 5.90 3.88
N VAL A 318 -21.46 5.05 3.28
CA VAL A 318 -21.53 3.60 3.44
C VAL A 318 -21.31 3.20 4.90
N GLU A 319 -20.27 3.70 5.55
CA GLU A 319 -19.95 3.35 6.94
C GLU A 319 -20.99 3.88 7.93
N ARG A 320 -21.55 5.08 7.70
CA ARG A 320 -22.69 5.58 8.48
C ARG A 320 -23.91 4.67 8.35
N ALA A 321 -24.21 4.21 7.13
CA ALA A 321 -25.31 3.29 6.89
C ALA A 321 -25.06 1.95 7.60
N ILE A 322 -23.87 1.35 7.47
CA ILE A 322 -23.50 0.11 8.15
C ILE A 322 -23.67 0.25 9.66
N LYS A 323 -23.15 1.32 10.26
CA LYS A 323 -23.28 1.57 11.70
C LYS A 323 -24.75 1.69 12.12
N HIS A 324 -25.55 2.43 11.36
CA HIS A 324 -26.99 2.55 11.63
C HIS A 324 -27.72 1.20 11.53
N PHE A 325 -27.37 0.37 10.54
CA PHE A 325 -27.89 -0.99 10.42
C PHE A 325 -27.48 -1.89 11.59
N ASP A 326 -26.24 -1.77 12.08
CA ASP A 326 -25.76 -2.54 13.23
C ASP A 326 -26.42 -2.10 14.54
N GLU A 327 -26.67 -0.81 14.72
CA GLU A 327 -27.47 -0.27 15.84
C GLU A 327 -28.91 -0.81 15.78
N LEU A 328 -29.56 -0.73 14.62
CA LEU A 328 -30.91 -1.28 14.43
C LEU A 328 -30.97 -2.79 14.71
N ARG A 329 -29.94 -3.55 14.30
CA ARG A 329 -29.85 -4.99 14.59
C ARG A 329 -29.74 -5.26 16.08
N LYS A 330 -28.98 -4.45 16.83
CA LYS A 330 -28.88 -4.57 18.29
C LYS A 330 -30.22 -4.30 18.95
N ASP A 331 -30.94 -3.27 18.51
CA ASP A 331 -32.26 -2.93 19.02
C ASP A 331 -33.27 -4.05 18.76
N ILE A 332 -33.25 -4.64 17.54
CA ILE A 332 -34.07 -5.81 17.19
C ILE A 332 -33.70 -7.02 18.06
N SER A 333 -32.41 -7.30 18.27
CA SER A 333 -31.96 -8.41 19.12
C SER A 333 -32.43 -8.23 20.57
N HIS A 334 -32.30 -7.01 21.10
CA HIS A 334 -32.74 -6.68 22.46
C HIS A 334 -34.26 -6.80 22.61
N PHE A 335 -35.02 -6.30 21.62
CA PHE A 335 -36.47 -6.47 21.57
C PHE A 335 -36.89 -7.95 21.55
N ASN A 336 -36.21 -8.78 20.76
CA ASN A 336 -36.47 -10.22 20.71
C ASN A 336 -36.16 -10.92 22.03
N GLU A 337 -35.10 -10.51 22.73
CA GLU A 337 -34.78 -11.01 24.07
C GLU A 337 -35.89 -10.65 25.07
N LEU A 338 -36.36 -9.40 25.08
CA LEU A 338 -37.45 -8.94 25.94
C LEU A 338 -38.76 -9.69 25.65
N LYS A 339 -39.09 -9.89 24.37
CA LYS A 339 -40.26 -10.67 23.93
C LYS A 339 -40.17 -12.11 24.40
N SER A 340 -39.00 -12.75 24.29
CA SER A 340 -38.77 -14.12 24.77
C SER A 340 -38.98 -14.23 26.30
N ARG A 341 -38.46 -13.26 27.07
CA ARG A 341 -38.68 -13.19 28.53
C ARG A 341 -40.16 -13.00 28.88
N HIS A 342 -40.89 -12.15 28.15
CA HIS A 342 -42.31 -11.94 28.36
C HIS A 342 -43.14 -13.21 28.11
N ILE A 343 -42.92 -13.89 26.97
CA ILE A 343 -43.58 -15.17 26.64
C ILE A 343 -43.27 -16.24 27.71
N SER A 344 -42.03 -16.28 28.22
CA SER A 344 -41.66 -17.19 29.30
C SER A 344 -42.43 -16.88 30.60
N ALA A 345 -42.61 -15.61 30.94
CA ALA A 345 -43.37 -15.19 32.12
C ALA A 345 -44.87 -15.53 31.99
N GLU A 346 -45.49 -15.31 30.83
CA GLU A 346 -46.88 -15.68 30.57
C GLU A 346 -47.10 -17.20 30.71
N LYS A 347 -46.20 -18.02 30.15
CA LYS A 347 -46.24 -19.48 30.31
C LYS A 347 -46.13 -19.91 31.78
N LYS A 348 -45.29 -19.23 32.57
CA LYS A 348 -45.13 -19.50 34.00
C LYS A 348 -46.41 -19.15 34.78
N MET A 349 -47.04 -18.02 34.46
CA MET A 349 -48.32 -17.61 35.05
C MET A 349 -49.44 -18.61 34.72
N LEU A 350 -49.56 -19.04 33.47
CA LEU A 350 -50.55 -20.03 33.06
C LEU A 350 -50.41 -21.34 33.85
N LYS A 351 -49.17 -21.84 33.99
CA LYS A 351 -48.87 -23.04 34.79
C LYS A 351 -49.24 -22.87 36.27
N LEU A 352 -49.01 -21.69 36.85
CA LEU A 352 -49.42 -21.39 38.23
C LEU A 352 -50.94 -21.38 38.37
N THR A 353 -51.66 -20.82 37.41
CA THR A 353 -53.14 -20.85 37.37
C THR A 353 -53.68 -22.28 37.28
N GLU A 354 -53.10 -23.12 36.42
CA GLU A 354 -53.45 -24.54 36.31
C GLU A 354 -53.20 -25.28 37.64
N GLN A 355 -52.07 -25.02 38.30
CA GLN A 355 -51.75 -25.60 39.61
C GLN A 355 -52.72 -25.14 40.70
N LEU A 356 -53.14 -23.87 40.67
CA LEU A 356 -54.11 -23.32 41.61
C LEU A 356 -55.49 -23.95 41.40
N HIS A 357 -55.96 -24.08 40.16
CA HIS A 357 -57.22 -24.78 39.86
C HIS A 357 -57.18 -26.23 40.35
N ALA A 358 -56.10 -26.97 40.06
CA ALA A 358 -55.94 -28.34 40.54
C ALA A 358 -55.88 -28.45 42.07
N LEU A 359 -55.39 -27.42 42.77
CA LEU A 359 -55.40 -27.37 44.23
C LEU A 359 -56.81 -27.10 44.76
N ILE A 360 -57.55 -26.18 44.15
CA ILE A 360 -58.95 -25.88 44.49
C ILE A 360 -59.80 -27.15 44.35
N GLU A 361 -59.68 -27.87 43.22
CA GLU A 361 -60.37 -29.15 42.99
C GLU A 361 -60.05 -30.22 44.06
N LYS A 362 -58.82 -30.25 44.57
CA LYS A 362 -58.41 -31.20 45.62
C LYS A 362 -58.92 -30.85 47.02
N LEU A 363 -59.26 -29.59 47.26
CA LEU A 363 -59.71 -29.13 48.58
C LEU A 363 -61.21 -29.33 48.80
N ASP A 364 -61.96 -29.80 47.78
CA ASP A 364 -63.40 -30.12 47.84
C ASP A 364 -64.24 -28.96 48.44
N ILE A 365 -63.91 -27.73 48.02
CA ILE A 365 -64.65 -26.49 48.32
C ILE A 365 -65.63 -26.18 47.19
#